data_AF-F4L871-F1
#
_entry.id   AF-F4L871-F1
#
_cell.length_a   1.000
_cell.length_b   1.000
_cell.length_c   1.000
_cell.angle_alpha   90.00
_cell.angle_beta   90.00
_cell.angle_gamma   90.00
#
_symmetry.space_group_name_H-M   'P 1'
#
loop_
_entity.id
_entity.type
_entity.pdbx_description
1 polymer ?
#
loop_
_entity_poly.entity_id
_entity_poly.type
_entity_poly.pdbx_seq_one_letter_code
_entity_poly.pdbx_strand_id
1 'polypeptide(L)'
;MNNIPAFAAAILQLIAKDDLKQAIHDLQLLLQGSPLLDEAIGQSARLTDLMQQIRRGTINVDDANVEKNKLRYALIDLVREVEEQAESNPALKQQVEGVLNAQVAGKRNQMTVTGNGNIAIQDVQGSEIKIQTGGTVQQAEKIYNIEKIDNADFS
;
A
#
# COMPACT_ATOMS: atom_id res chain seq x y z
N MET A 1 0.36 -19.62 0.08
CA MET A 1 -0.83 -19.16 -0.67
C MET A 1 -0.32 -18.60 -1.99
N ASN A 2 -0.86 -19.02 -3.13
CA ASN A 2 -0.48 -18.44 -4.43
C ASN A 2 -0.94 -16.98 -4.44
N ASN A 3 0.00 -16.04 -4.33
CA ASN A 3 -0.31 -14.61 -4.21
C ASN A 3 -0.56 -13.95 -5.57
N ILE A 4 -0.18 -14.62 -6.67
CA ILE A 4 -0.27 -14.09 -8.04
C ILE A 4 -1.73 -13.94 -8.51
N PRO A 5 -2.61 -14.95 -8.39
CA PRO A 5 -4.01 -14.81 -8.82
C PRO A 5 -4.79 -13.76 -8.02
N ALA A 6 -4.50 -13.64 -6.72
CA ALA A 6 -5.12 -12.63 -5.86
C ALA A 6 -4.69 -11.20 -6.27
N PHE A 7 -3.44 -11.04 -6.71
CA PHE A 7 -2.93 -9.77 -7.19
C PHE A 7 -3.43 -9.43 -8.59
N ALA A 8 -3.48 -10.39 -9.51
CA ALA A 8 -4.08 -10.24 -10.83
C ALA A 8 -5.54 -9.76 -10.71
N ALA A 9 -6.32 -10.38 -9.81
CA ALA A 9 -7.68 -9.94 -9.51
C ALA A 9 -7.73 -8.50 -8.98
N ALA A 10 -6.78 -8.06 -8.15
CA ALA A 10 -6.70 -6.69 -7.66
C ALA A 10 -6.42 -5.69 -8.78
N ILE A 11 -5.49 -6.00 -9.70
CA ILE A 11 -5.22 -5.15 -10.88
C ILE A 11 -6.45 -5.08 -11.79
N LEU A 12 -7.10 -6.22 -12.05
CA LEU A 12 -8.32 -6.24 -12.87
C LEU A 12 -9.44 -5.38 -12.27
N GLN A 13 -9.55 -5.33 -10.93
CA GLN A 13 -10.47 -4.41 -10.26
C GLN A 13 -10.09 -2.94 -10.46
N LEU A 14 -8.80 -2.59 -10.45
CA LEU A 14 -8.34 -1.22 -10.73
C LEU A 14 -8.69 -0.82 -12.17
N ILE A 15 -8.44 -1.72 -13.14
CA ILE A 15 -8.79 -1.50 -14.54
C ILE A 15 -10.30 -1.31 -14.72
N ALA A 16 -11.12 -2.13 -14.05
CA ALA A 16 -12.58 -2.02 -14.09
C ALA A 16 -13.11 -0.70 -13.49
N LYS A 17 -12.39 -0.13 -12.51
CA LYS A 17 -12.69 1.16 -11.88
C LYS A 17 -12.10 2.35 -12.61
N ASP A 18 -11.49 2.13 -13.77
CA ASP A 18 -10.81 3.15 -14.57
C ASP A 18 -9.57 3.78 -13.92
N ASP A 19 -9.02 3.12 -12.89
CA ASP A 19 -7.79 3.54 -12.22
C ASP A 19 -6.56 2.95 -12.93
N LEU A 20 -6.41 3.31 -14.21
CA LEU A 20 -5.34 2.80 -15.07
C LEU A 20 -3.94 3.19 -14.57
N LYS A 21 -3.84 4.34 -13.89
CA LYS A 21 -2.57 4.83 -13.35
C LYS A 21 -2.10 3.93 -12.20
N GLN A 22 -2.99 3.61 -11.26
CA GLN A 22 -2.65 2.72 -10.16
C GLN A 22 -2.40 1.29 -10.67
N ALA A 23 -3.20 0.80 -11.62
CA ALA A 23 -3.03 -0.51 -12.23
C ALA A 23 -1.63 -0.68 -12.86
N ILE A 24 -1.18 0.30 -13.65
CA ILE A 24 0.15 0.29 -14.27
C ILE A 24 1.27 0.36 -13.22
N HIS A 25 1.11 1.23 -12.21
CA HIS A 25 2.08 1.35 -11.14
C HIS A 25 2.27 0.02 -10.38
N ASP A 26 1.16 -0.64 -10.04
CA ASP A 26 1.21 -1.90 -9.31
C ASP A 26 1.81 -3.03 -10.17
N LEU A 27 1.52 -3.05 -11.48
CA LEU A 27 2.18 -3.93 -12.45
C LEU A 27 3.70 -3.70 -12.52
N GLN A 28 4.15 -2.44 -12.63
CA GLN A 28 5.58 -2.11 -12.68
C GLN A 28 6.32 -2.56 -11.42
N LEU A 29 5.71 -2.35 -10.26
CA LEU A 29 6.30 -2.75 -8.99
C LEU A 29 6.43 -4.27 -8.89
N LEU A 30 5.41 -5.00 -9.35
CA LEU A 30 5.43 -6.45 -9.37
C LEU A 30 6.48 -7.02 -10.34
N LEU A 31 6.58 -6.42 -11.51
CA LEU A 31 7.42 -6.90 -12.61
C LEU A 31 8.88 -6.44 -12.48
N GLN A 32 9.29 -5.87 -11.34
CA GLN A 32 10.69 -5.51 -11.13
C GLN A 32 11.61 -6.72 -11.31
N GLY A 33 12.48 -6.67 -12.33
CA GLY A 33 13.39 -7.76 -12.69
C GLY A 33 12.81 -8.79 -13.68
N SER A 34 11.58 -8.61 -14.15
CA SER A 34 10.95 -9.40 -15.20
C SER A 34 11.15 -8.77 -16.59
N PRO A 35 11.27 -9.55 -17.67
CA PRO A 35 11.23 -9.02 -19.03
C PRO A 35 9.91 -8.31 -19.37
N LEU A 36 8.82 -8.62 -18.66
CA LEU A 36 7.50 -7.97 -18.84
C LEU A 36 7.45 -6.54 -18.29
N LEU A 37 8.48 -6.10 -17.55
CA LEU A 37 8.57 -4.74 -17.04
C LEU A 37 8.58 -3.71 -18.16
N ASP A 38 9.25 -4.01 -19.27
CA ASP A 38 9.39 -3.10 -20.41
C ASP A 38 8.02 -2.79 -21.03
N GLU A 39 7.15 -3.79 -21.12
CA GLU A 39 5.77 -3.62 -21.59
C GLU A 39 4.97 -2.74 -20.62
N ALA A 40 5.08 -2.97 -19.31
CA ALA A 40 4.43 -2.13 -18.29
C ALA A 40 4.92 -0.66 -18.33
N ILE A 41 6.20 -0.43 -18.60
CA ILE A 41 6.77 0.91 -18.83
C ILE A 41 6.20 1.52 -20.11
N GLY A 42 6.11 0.74 -21.19
CA GLY A 42 5.52 1.16 -22.45
C GLY A 42 4.07 1.64 -22.29
N GLN A 43 3.24 0.88 -21.56
CA GLN A 43 1.86 1.27 -21.28
C GLN A 43 1.77 2.53 -20.39
N SER A 44 2.69 2.71 -19.45
CA SER A 44 2.79 3.95 -18.65
C SER A 44 3.09 5.18 -19.50
N ALA A 45 4.02 5.05 -20.45
CA ALA A 45 4.36 6.13 -21.36
C ALA A 45 3.16 6.49 -22.25
N ARG A 46 2.47 5.48 -22.80
CA ARG A 46 1.25 5.68 -23.60
C ARG A 46 0.14 6.37 -22.81
N LEU A 47 -0.12 5.94 -21.58
CA LEU A 47 -1.12 6.60 -20.72
C LEU A 47 -0.74 8.06 -20.47
N THR A 48 0.54 8.33 -20.22
CA THR A 48 1.04 9.69 -19.98
C THR A 48 0.85 10.58 -21.21
N ASP A 49 1.20 10.08 -22.39
CA ASP A 49 1.02 10.80 -23.66
C ASP A 49 -0.46 11.08 -23.93
N LEU A 50 -1.33 10.07 -23.80
CA LEU A 50 -2.78 10.23 -23.93
C LEU A 50 -3.34 11.29 -22.98
N MET A 51 -2.90 11.29 -21.72
CA MET A 51 -3.29 12.32 -20.74
C MET A 51 -2.82 13.72 -21.15
N GLN A 52 -1.62 13.85 -21.73
CA GLN A 52 -1.14 15.13 -22.25
C GLN A 52 -1.97 15.60 -23.44
N GLN A 53 -2.31 14.70 -24.37
CA GLN A 53 -3.13 15.02 -25.54
C GLN A 53 -4.53 15.51 -25.12
N ILE A 54 -5.16 14.83 -24.15
CA ILE A 54 -6.46 15.25 -23.59
C ILE A 54 -6.36 16.63 -22.96
N ARG A 55 -5.33 16.88 -22.13
CA ARG A 55 -5.14 18.19 -21.48
C ARG A 55 -4.90 19.33 -22.48
N ARG A 56 -4.18 19.06 -23.56
CA ARG A 56 -3.89 20.03 -24.61
C ARG A 56 -5.06 20.21 -25.58
N GLY A 57 -6.08 19.35 -25.52
CA GLY A 57 -7.19 19.35 -26.47
C GLY A 57 -6.79 18.92 -27.88
N THR A 58 -5.69 18.19 -28.03
CA THR A 58 -5.20 17.71 -29.35
C THR A 58 -5.88 16.42 -29.80
N ILE A 59 -6.67 15.79 -28.93
CA ILE A 59 -7.47 14.61 -29.20
C ILE A 59 -8.93 14.90 -28.82
N ASN A 60 -9.87 14.41 -29.62
CA ASN A 60 -11.29 14.53 -29.28
C ASN A 60 -11.69 13.46 -28.25
N VAL A 61 -12.90 13.59 -27.69
CA VAL A 61 -13.37 12.71 -26.60
C VAL A 61 -13.58 11.27 -27.07
N ASP A 62 -14.08 11.08 -28.30
CA ASP A 62 -14.37 9.75 -28.84
C ASP A 62 -13.10 8.95 -29.07
N ASP A 63 -12.09 9.55 -29.68
CA ASP A 63 -10.77 8.96 -29.90
C ASP A 63 -10.07 8.71 -28.55
N ALA A 64 -10.18 9.64 -27.60
CA ALA A 64 -9.62 9.45 -26.26
C ALA A 64 -10.23 8.23 -25.54
N ASN A 65 -11.54 7.99 -25.72
CA ASN A 65 -12.21 6.81 -25.15
C ASN A 65 -11.75 5.52 -25.84
N VAL A 66 -11.56 5.54 -27.16
CA VAL A 66 -11.00 4.42 -27.91
C VAL A 66 -9.59 4.08 -27.42
N GLU A 67 -8.72 5.08 -27.27
CA GLU A 67 -7.35 4.88 -26.77
C GLU A 67 -7.32 4.39 -25.32
N LYS A 68 -8.19 4.90 -24.45
CA LYS A 68 -8.36 4.35 -23.09
C LYS A 68 -8.77 2.89 -23.11
N ASN A 69 -9.71 2.50 -23.98
CA ASN A 69 -10.13 1.11 -24.12
C ASN A 69 -8.98 0.22 -24.59
N LYS A 70 -8.18 0.67 -25.56
CA LYS A 70 -6.98 -0.05 -26.01
C LYS A 70 -5.99 -0.24 -24.86
N LEU A 71 -5.77 0.78 -24.04
CA LEU A 71 -4.95 0.67 -22.83
C LEU A 71 -5.53 -0.35 -21.84
N ARG A 72 -6.84 -0.33 -21.58
CA ARG A 72 -7.50 -1.34 -20.72
C ARG A 72 -7.24 -2.76 -21.23
N TYR A 73 -7.44 -3.01 -22.52
CA TYR A 73 -7.19 -4.33 -23.11
C TYR A 73 -5.73 -4.74 -23.02
N ALA A 74 -4.79 -3.85 -23.35
CA ALA A 74 -3.36 -4.14 -23.26
C ALA A 74 -2.94 -4.51 -21.83
N LEU A 75 -3.50 -3.84 -20.81
CA LEU A 75 -3.21 -4.18 -19.41
C LEU A 75 -3.84 -5.50 -18.99
N ILE A 76 -5.04 -5.83 -19.46
CA ILE A 76 -5.66 -7.15 -19.20
C ILE A 76 -4.82 -8.26 -19.82
N ASP A 77 -4.36 -8.07 -21.06
CA ASP A 77 -3.54 -9.05 -21.75
C ASP A 77 -2.18 -9.22 -21.05
N LEU A 78 -1.55 -8.13 -20.61
CA LEU A 78 -0.31 -8.18 -19.82
C LEU A 78 -0.51 -8.94 -18.50
N VAL A 79 -1.63 -8.72 -17.79
CA VAL A 79 -1.95 -9.46 -16.56
C VAL A 79 -2.07 -10.95 -16.83
N ARG A 80 -2.74 -11.35 -17.91
CA ARG A 80 -2.87 -12.77 -18.30
C ARG A 80 -1.51 -13.37 -18.65
N GLU A 81 -0.69 -12.64 -19.39
CA GLU A 81 0.66 -13.08 -19.73
C GLU A 81 1.52 -13.27 -18.47
N VAL A 82 1.38 -12.41 -17.46
CA VAL A 82 2.04 -12.59 -16.15
C VAL A 82 1.58 -13.89 -15.49
N GLU A 83 0.28 -14.20 -15.52
CA GLU A 83 -0.26 -15.44 -14.94
C GLU A 83 0.28 -16.67 -15.67
N GLU A 84 0.23 -16.68 -17.01
CA GLU A 84 0.73 -17.79 -17.85
C GLU A 84 2.25 -17.99 -17.71
N GLN A 85 3.03 -16.90 -17.69
CA GLN A 85 4.47 -16.98 -17.50
C GLN A 85 4.84 -17.37 -16.07
N ALA A 86 4.06 -16.99 -15.06
CA ALA A 86 4.30 -17.42 -13.67
C ALA A 86 4.03 -18.91 -13.47
N GLU A 87 3.15 -19.52 -14.25
CA GLU A 87 2.93 -20.98 -14.22
C GLU A 87 4.05 -21.75 -14.92
N SER A 88 4.56 -21.22 -16.03
CA SER A 88 5.57 -21.88 -16.85
C SER A 88 7.02 -21.56 -16.46
N ASN A 89 7.29 -20.44 -15.81
CA ASN A 89 8.63 -20.00 -15.40
C ASN A 89 8.74 -19.86 -13.86
N PRO A 90 9.35 -20.84 -13.17
CA PRO A 90 9.49 -20.81 -11.71
C PRO A 90 10.39 -19.67 -11.21
N ALA A 91 11.31 -19.15 -12.04
CA ALA A 91 12.16 -18.03 -11.65
C ALA A 91 11.36 -16.72 -11.59
N LEU A 92 10.47 -16.49 -12.56
CA LEU A 92 9.56 -15.35 -12.56
C LEU A 92 8.60 -15.44 -11.36
N LYS A 93 8.04 -16.63 -11.11
CA LYS A 93 7.16 -16.87 -9.97
C LYS A 93 7.83 -16.51 -8.63
N GLN A 94 9.07 -16.94 -8.42
CA GLN A 94 9.80 -16.63 -7.18
C GLN A 94 10.10 -15.14 -7.03
N GLN A 95 10.44 -14.43 -8.11
CA GLN A 95 10.67 -12.99 -8.08
C GLN A 95 9.39 -12.23 -7.72
N VAL A 96 8.30 -12.54 -8.44
CA VAL A 96 6.97 -11.95 -8.25
C VAL A 96 6.45 -12.21 -6.83
N GLU A 97 6.57 -13.45 -6.34
CA GLU A 97 6.20 -13.80 -4.96
C GLU A 97 7.09 -13.12 -3.92
N GLY A 98 8.39 -12.92 -4.22
CA GLY A 98 9.31 -12.18 -3.38
C GLY A 98 8.89 -10.73 -3.16
N VAL A 99 8.52 -10.04 -4.25
CA VAL A 99 8.00 -8.65 -4.20
C VAL A 99 6.67 -8.59 -3.43
N LEU A 100 5.74 -9.51 -3.72
CA LEU A 100 4.45 -9.59 -3.02
C LEU A 100 4.63 -9.82 -1.51
N ASN A 101 5.52 -10.74 -1.14
CA ASN A 101 5.80 -11.04 0.27
C ASN A 101 6.44 -9.84 0.98
N ALA A 102 7.33 -9.09 0.31
CA ALA A 102 7.92 -7.86 0.85
C ALA A 102 6.88 -6.76 1.08
N GLN A 103 5.92 -6.59 0.17
CA GLN A 103 4.82 -5.63 0.34
C GLN A 103 3.89 -5.99 1.50
N VAL A 104 3.58 -7.28 1.67
CA VAL A 104 2.74 -7.75 2.78
C VAL A 104 3.49 -7.65 4.11
N ALA A 105 4.80 -7.89 4.13
CA ALA A 105 5.62 -7.73 5.33
C ALA A 105 5.63 -6.28 5.84
N GLY A 106 5.64 -5.29 4.94
CA GLY A 106 5.54 -3.86 5.30
C GLY A 106 4.19 -3.45 5.94
N LYS A 107 3.12 -4.24 5.75
CA LYS A 107 1.78 -3.96 6.30
C LYS A 107 1.44 -4.78 7.57
N ARG A 108 2.33 -5.65 8.05
CA ARG A 108 1.98 -6.72 9.01
C ARG A 108 2.14 -6.40 10.50
N ASN A 109 2.55 -5.20 10.91
CA ASN A 109 2.77 -4.90 12.33
C ASN A 109 1.70 -3.98 12.96
N GLN A 110 0.48 -3.97 12.44
CA GLN A 110 -0.63 -3.28 13.09
C GLN A 110 -1.39 -4.27 13.99
N MET A 111 -1.11 -4.24 15.28
CA MET A 111 -1.87 -4.97 16.30
C MET A 111 -2.86 -3.99 16.96
N THR A 112 -4.16 -4.28 16.87
CA THR A 112 -5.21 -3.56 17.62
C THR A 112 -5.56 -4.36 18.87
N VAL A 113 -5.32 -3.78 20.05
CA VAL A 113 -5.73 -4.34 21.34
C VAL A 113 -6.87 -3.49 21.88
N THR A 114 -8.01 -4.11 22.21
CA THR A 114 -9.17 -3.43 22.81
C THR A 114 -9.47 -4.06 24.17
N GLY A 115 -9.48 -3.26 25.21
CA GLY A 115 -9.78 -3.69 26.57
C GLY A 115 -9.55 -2.58 27.60
N ASN A 116 -10.10 -2.75 28.80
CA ASN A 116 -9.97 -1.79 29.90
C ASN A 116 -8.81 -2.12 30.85
N GLY A 117 -7.93 -3.04 30.45
CA GLY A 117 -6.78 -3.50 31.24
C GLY A 117 -5.47 -2.83 30.86
N ASN A 118 -4.41 -3.15 31.59
CA ASN A 118 -3.06 -2.65 31.31
C ASN A 118 -2.48 -3.31 30.05
N ILE A 119 -1.80 -2.54 29.21
CA ILE A 119 -1.01 -3.05 28.09
C ILE A 119 0.48 -3.01 28.49
N ALA A 120 1.14 -4.16 28.49
CA ALA A 120 2.57 -4.27 28.71
C ALA A 120 3.29 -4.59 27.38
N ILE A 121 4.23 -3.73 26.98
CA ILE A 121 5.07 -3.91 25.79
C ILE A 121 6.51 -4.11 26.28
N GLN A 122 7.14 -5.23 25.92
CA GLN A 122 8.53 -5.56 26.27
C GLN A 122 9.41 -5.52 25.01
N ASP A 123 10.69 -5.21 25.18
CA ASP A 123 11.72 -5.26 24.12
C ASP A 123 11.46 -4.41 22.86
N VAL A 124 11.00 -3.16 23.03
CA VAL A 124 10.85 -2.22 21.91
C VAL A 124 12.22 -1.87 21.32
N GLN A 125 12.48 -2.31 20.09
CA GLN A 125 13.66 -1.93 19.32
C GLN A 125 13.34 -0.73 18.42
N GLY A 126 13.99 0.41 18.69
CA GLY A 126 13.74 1.69 18.01
C GLY A 126 13.42 2.79 19.03
N SER A 127 13.93 3.99 18.79
CA SER A 127 14.00 5.04 19.83
C SER A 127 12.70 5.80 20.10
N GLU A 128 11.55 5.40 19.52
CA GLU A 128 10.32 6.22 19.59
C GLU A 128 9.05 5.39 19.79
N ILE A 129 8.33 5.64 20.88
CA ILE A 129 6.96 5.19 21.12
C ILE A 129 6.05 6.42 21.05
N LYS A 130 5.16 6.48 20.04
CA LYS A 130 4.15 7.54 19.93
C LYS A 130 2.83 7.07 20.54
N ILE A 131 2.47 7.63 21.69
CA ILE A 131 1.17 7.38 22.34
C ILE A 131 0.27 8.58 22.06
N GLN A 132 -0.81 8.38 21.30
CA GLN A 132 -1.86 9.39 21.10
C GLN A 132 -3.03 9.05 22.00
N THR A 133 -3.20 9.78 23.10
CA THR A 133 -4.38 9.67 23.97
C THR A 133 -5.44 10.66 23.50
N GLY A 134 -6.65 10.18 23.17
CA GLY A 134 -7.80 11.04 22.83
C GLY A 134 -8.47 11.73 24.02
N GLY A 135 -7.77 11.91 25.14
CA GLY A 135 -8.33 12.38 26.41
C GLY A 135 -8.05 13.84 26.72
N THR A 136 -9.04 14.52 27.30
CA THR A 136 -8.96 15.89 27.84
C THR A 136 -7.85 16.03 28.88
N VAL A 137 -7.05 17.09 28.76
CA VAL A 137 -6.06 17.50 29.77
C VAL A 137 -6.79 17.78 31.08
N GLN A 138 -6.67 16.91 32.08
CA GLN A 138 -7.03 17.28 33.45
C GLN A 138 -5.89 18.12 34.00
N GLN A 139 -6.13 19.43 34.11
CA GLN A 139 -5.24 20.32 34.86
C GLN A 139 -5.44 20.01 36.35
N ALA A 140 -4.44 19.40 37.00
CA ALA A 140 -4.43 19.31 38.45
C ALA A 140 -4.17 20.72 39.02
N GLU A 141 -5.13 21.29 39.75
CA GLU A 141 -5.03 22.67 40.24
C GLU A 141 -3.91 22.87 41.28
N LYS A 142 -3.46 21.83 41.98
CA LYS A 142 -2.31 21.91 42.92
C LYS A 142 -1.58 20.57 43.06
N ILE A 143 -0.29 20.55 42.72
CA ILE A 143 0.65 19.51 43.16
C ILE A 143 1.26 20.02 44.47
N TYR A 144 0.91 19.40 45.58
CA TYR A 144 1.51 19.74 46.87
C TYR A 144 2.80 18.93 47.06
N ASN A 145 3.95 19.60 47.00
CA ASN A 145 5.21 19.03 47.49
C ASN A 145 5.15 18.97 49.02
N ILE A 146 5.02 17.77 49.57
CA ILE A 146 5.15 17.56 51.01
C ILE A 146 6.65 17.41 51.29
N GLU A 147 7.32 18.49 51.70
CA GLU A 147 8.75 18.46 52.00
C GLU A 147 9.07 17.97 53.42
N LYS A 148 8.11 18.00 54.35
CA LYS A 148 8.27 17.44 55.70
C LYS A 148 6.95 16.89 56.22
N ILE A 149 7.03 15.66 56.73
CA ILE A 149 6.00 15.06 57.59
C ILE A 149 6.45 15.34 59.01
N ASP A 150 5.87 16.34 59.67
CA ASP A 150 6.03 16.46 61.11
C ASP A 150 5.23 15.34 61.79
N ASN A 151 5.90 14.56 62.64
CA ASN A 151 5.26 13.51 63.42
C ASN A 151 4.25 14.16 64.38
N ALA A 152 2.96 14.06 64.05
CA ALA A 152 1.91 14.41 64.99
C ALA A 152 1.91 13.39 66.13
N ASP A 153 2.06 13.90 67.36
CA ASP A 153 1.88 13.13 68.58
C ASP A 153 0.36 13.00 68.82
N PHE A 154 -0.18 11.79 68.64
CA PHE A 154 -1.61 11.50 68.82
C PHE A 154 -1.89 10.97 70.24
N SER A 155 -1.57 11.78 71.26
CA SER A 155 -1.96 11.51 72.64
C SER A 155 -3.26 12.20 73.05
#